data_AF-A0AAV2F700-F1
#
_entry.id   AF-A0AAV2F700-F1
#
_cell.length_a   1.000
_cell.length_b   1.000
_cell.length_c   1.000
_cell.angle_alpha   90.00
_cell.angle_beta   90.00
_cell.angle_gamma   90.00
#
_symmetry.space_group_name_H-M   'P 1'
#
loop_
_entity.id
_entity.type
_entity.pdbx_description
1 polymer ?
#
loop_
_entity_poly.entity_id
_entity_poly.type
_entity_poly.pdbx_seq_one_letter_code
_entity_poly.pdbx_strand_id
1 'polypeptide(L)'
;MARKRKQVINEGEVAEHVAGYVSWDENLNALLIQCTMELAQRHQAENESLNNRNFSELQYMVEEWAPSCGVRVEPHIRSRHKFLKKDFHVVHLLRNQSGCGRDDVTKTATLDDDVFENIVKVFPN
;
A
#
# COMPACT_ATOMS: atom_id res chain seq x y z
N MET A 1 -20.98 14.96 -18.29
CA MET A 1 -20.94 13.73 -17.47
C MET A 1 -20.08 12.69 -18.20
N ALA A 2 -18.76 12.67 -17.98
CA ALA A 2 -17.85 11.77 -18.71
C ALA A 2 -17.58 10.49 -17.90
N ARG A 3 -18.08 9.35 -18.40
CA ARG A 3 -17.78 8.00 -17.91
C ARG A 3 -16.32 7.65 -18.26
N LYS A 4 -15.43 7.62 -17.26
CA LYS A 4 -14.09 7.01 -17.45
C LYS A 4 -14.26 5.49 -17.50
N ARG A 5 -14.12 4.92 -18.71
CA ARG A 5 -14.08 3.46 -18.92
C ARG A 5 -12.77 2.93 -18.30
N LYS A 6 -12.87 1.92 -17.41
CA LYS A 6 -11.73 1.10 -17.01
C LYS A 6 -11.28 0.33 -18.25
N GLN A 7 -10.09 0.63 -18.75
CA GLN A 7 -9.47 -0.13 -19.82
C GLN A 7 -8.79 -1.34 -19.18
N VAL A 8 -9.31 -2.52 -19.49
CA VAL A 8 -8.69 -3.80 -19.15
C VAL A 8 -7.48 -3.94 -20.09
N ILE A 9 -6.27 -4.00 -19.53
CA ILE A 9 -5.05 -4.28 -20.28
C ILE A 9 -4.75 -5.77 -20.16
N ASN A 10 -4.70 -6.44 -21.31
CA ASN A 10 -4.34 -7.86 -21.43
C ASN A 10 -2.86 -8.06 -21.13
N GLU A 11 -2.56 -9.16 -20.44
CA GLU A 11 -1.21 -9.62 -20.11
C GLU A 11 -0.45 -9.97 -21.41
N GLY A 12 0.50 -9.12 -21.83
CA GLY A 12 1.39 -9.45 -22.94
C GLY A 12 2.03 -8.31 -23.71
N GLU A 13 1.58 -7.06 -23.55
CA GLU A 13 2.22 -5.91 -24.19
C GLU A 13 3.13 -5.19 -23.20
N VAL A 14 4.41 -5.03 -23.57
CA VAL A 14 5.37 -4.18 -22.86
C VAL A 14 4.79 -2.77 -22.84
N ALA A 15 4.28 -2.36 -21.68
CA ALA A 15 3.57 -1.11 -21.51
C ALA A 15 4.48 0.05 -21.93
N GLU A 16 4.14 0.68 -23.05
CA GLU A 16 4.69 1.95 -23.47
C GLU A 16 4.55 2.94 -22.31
N HIS A 17 5.62 3.67 -21.98
CA HIS A 17 5.70 4.56 -20.83
C HIS A 17 4.70 5.73 -21.00
N VAL A 18 3.47 5.56 -20.52
CA VAL A 18 2.47 6.62 -20.50
C VAL A 18 2.90 7.64 -19.45
N ALA A 19 3.33 8.82 -19.89
CA ALA A 19 3.76 9.90 -19.00
C ALA A 19 2.74 10.15 -17.88
N GLY A 20 3.11 9.80 -16.64
CA GLY A 20 2.29 9.97 -15.44
C GLY A 20 1.65 8.70 -14.86
N TYR A 21 1.87 7.52 -15.43
CA TYR A 21 1.46 6.24 -14.83
C TYR A 21 2.65 5.58 -14.12
N VAL A 22 2.61 5.53 -12.78
CA VAL A 22 3.54 4.73 -11.98
C VAL A 22 2.94 3.33 -11.80
N SER A 23 3.64 2.32 -12.29
CA SER A 23 3.32 0.93 -12.02
C SER A 23 3.79 0.58 -10.60
N TRP A 24 2.84 0.36 -9.69
CA TRP A 24 3.12 -0.05 -8.31
C TRP A 24 3.26 -1.56 -8.23
N ASP A 25 4.46 -2.07 -8.49
CA ASP A 25 4.80 -3.48 -8.28
C ASP A 25 5.13 -3.79 -6.80
N GLU A 26 5.31 -5.08 -6.50
CA GLU A 26 5.63 -5.54 -5.15
C GLU A 26 6.92 -4.93 -4.60
N ASN A 27 7.93 -4.71 -5.45
CA ASN A 27 9.21 -4.14 -5.05
C ASN A 27 9.06 -2.67 -4.63
N LEU A 28 8.36 -1.86 -5.42
CA LEU A 28 8.14 -0.45 -5.13
C LEU A 28 7.20 -0.28 -3.92
N ASN A 29 6.28 -1.21 -3.71
CA ASN A 29 5.46 -1.27 -2.49
C ASN A 29 6.30 -1.58 -1.25
N ALA A 30 7.14 -2.61 -1.32
CA ALA A 30 8.05 -2.96 -0.24
C ALA A 30 8.99 -1.80 0.09
N LEU A 31 9.50 -1.13 -0.94
CA LEU A 31 10.34 0.06 -0.81
C LEU A 31 9.61 1.19 -0.06
N LEU A 32 8.40 1.53 -0.48
CA LEU A 32 7.61 2.58 0.17
C LEU A 32 7.30 2.25 1.63
N ILE A 33 6.98 0.99 1.93
CA ILE A 33 6.75 0.52 3.31
C ILE A 33 8.04 0.66 4.13
N GLN A 34 9.18 0.22 3.59
CA GLN A 34 10.48 0.31 4.26
C GLN A 34 10.86 1.77 4.54
N CYS A 35 10.73 2.67 3.56
CA CYS A 35 10.98 4.10 3.77
C CYS A 35 10.04 4.70 4.84
N THR A 36 8.78 4.25 4.89
CA THR A 36 7.81 4.69 5.91
C THR A 36 8.20 4.22 7.31
N MET A 37 8.67 2.97 7.45
CA MET A 37 9.15 2.43 8.73
C MET A 37 10.41 3.15 9.23
N GLU A 38 11.37 3.37 8.33
CA GLU A 38 12.61 4.11 8.62
C GLU A 38 12.29 5.55 9.06
N LEU A 39 11.37 6.22 8.35
CA LEU A 39 10.92 7.55 8.73
C LEU A 39 10.27 7.55 10.13
N ALA A 40 9.40 6.58 10.42
CA ALA A 40 8.76 6.46 11.73
C ALA A 40 9.80 6.28 12.87
N GLN A 41 10.86 5.52 12.62
CA GLN A 41 11.96 5.34 13.58
C GLN A 41 12.75 6.63 13.81
N ARG A 42 13.08 7.38 12.73
CA ARG A 42 13.82 8.65 12.81
C ARG A 42 13.09 9.73 13.61
N HIS A 43 11.78 9.84 13.40
CA HIS A 43 10.94 10.87 14.03
C HIS A 43 10.32 10.40 15.36
N GLN A 44 10.81 9.31 15.95
CA GLN A 44 10.35 8.75 17.22
C GLN A 44 8.81 8.63 17.33
N ALA A 45 8.15 8.27 16.23
CA ALA A 45 6.71 8.03 16.14
C ALA A 45 5.80 9.00 16.94
N GLU A 46 6.18 10.27 17.10
CA GLU A 46 5.41 11.22 17.91
C GLU A 46 4.02 11.51 17.31
N ASN A 47 3.85 11.22 16.02
CA ASN A 47 2.58 11.38 15.31
C ASN A 47 2.16 10.10 14.60
N GLU A 48 0.88 9.73 14.77
CA GLU A 48 0.23 8.61 14.07
C GLU A 48 0.01 8.86 12.57
N SER A 49 0.29 10.08 12.09
CA SER A 49 0.03 10.50 10.72
C SER A 49 1.20 11.24 10.08
N LEU A 50 1.48 10.87 8.83
CA LEU A 50 2.41 11.60 7.97
C LEU A 50 1.82 12.96 7.59
N ASN A 51 2.59 14.02 7.79
CA ASN A 51 2.28 15.36 7.30
C ASN A 51 2.97 15.61 5.94
N ASN A 52 2.78 16.80 5.36
CA ASN A 52 3.34 17.14 4.04
C ASN A 52 4.87 17.04 4.00
N ARG A 53 5.56 17.42 5.07
CA ARG A 53 7.02 17.32 5.17
C ARG A 53 7.47 15.87 5.16
N ASN A 54 6.77 15.01 5.91
CA ASN A 54 7.05 13.57 5.93
C ASN A 54 6.88 12.93 4.55
N PHE A 55 5.85 13.33 3.78
CA PHE A 55 5.66 12.84 2.42
C PHE A 55 6.78 13.28 1.47
N SER A 56 7.25 14.52 1.56
CA SER A 56 8.38 14.99 0.74
C SER A 56 9.67 14.24 1.07
N GLU A 57 9.92 13.94 2.35
CA GLU A 57 11.06 13.13 2.78
C GLU A 57 10.95 11.69 2.26
N LEU A 58 9.74 11.10 2.30
CA LEU A 58 9.51 9.78 1.70
C LEU A 58 9.81 9.76 0.21
N GLN A 59 9.40 10.78 -0.54
CA GLN A 59 9.73 10.85 -1.96
C GLN A 59 11.24 10.87 -2.18
N TYR A 60 11.97 11.65 -1.38
CA TYR A 60 13.42 11.71 -1.47
C TYR A 60 14.06 10.33 -1.19
N MET A 61 13.62 9.63 -0.14
CA MET A 61 14.14 8.30 0.20
C MET A 61 13.84 7.26 -0.88
N VAL A 62 12.62 7.29 -1.45
CA VAL A 62 12.23 6.39 -2.54
C VAL A 62 13.08 6.64 -3.79
N GLU A 63 13.30 7.91 -4.15
CA GLU A 63 14.12 8.28 -5.32
C GLU A 63 15.61 7.95 -5.11
N GLU A 64 16.11 8.04 -3.87
CA GLU A 64 17.48 7.67 -3.52
C GLU A 64 17.72 6.16 -3.74
N TRP A 65 16.75 5.32 -3.35
CA TRP A 65 16.88 3.87 -3.45
C TRP A 65 16.41 3.30 -4.80
N ALA A 66 15.52 4.01 -5.50
CA ALA A 66 15.05 3.70 -6.84
C ALA A 66 15.12 4.95 -7.74
N PRO A 67 16.32 5.29 -8.25
CA PRO A 67 16.50 6.44 -9.13
C PRO A 67 15.62 6.33 -10.38
N SER A 68 15.06 7.46 -10.82
CA SER A 68 14.21 7.55 -12.02
C SER A 68 12.91 6.74 -11.95
N CYS A 69 12.44 6.37 -10.75
CA CYS A 69 11.16 5.67 -10.57
C CYS A 69 9.93 6.52 -10.95
N GLY A 70 10.10 7.84 -11.10
CA GLY A 70 9.03 8.76 -11.51
C GLY A 70 7.95 8.96 -10.45
N VAL A 71 8.21 8.52 -9.21
CA VAL A 71 7.27 8.62 -8.10
C VAL A 71 7.26 10.06 -7.57
N ARG A 72 6.06 10.58 -7.31
CA ARG A 72 5.84 11.93 -6.77
C ARG A 72 4.95 11.84 -5.55
N VAL A 73 5.13 12.76 -4.59
CA VAL A 73 4.25 12.87 -3.41
C VAL A 73 2.78 12.86 -3.83
N GLU A 74 2.42 13.74 -4.75
CA GLU A 74 1.11 13.80 -5.40
C GLU A 74 1.27 13.51 -6.90
N PRO A 75 0.47 12.62 -7.51
CA PRO A 75 -0.59 11.81 -6.89
C PRO A 75 -0.15 10.43 -6.37
N HIS A 76 1.11 10.05 -6.53
CA HIS A 76 1.53 8.64 -6.44
C HIS A 76 1.63 8.15 -4.99
N ILE A 77 2.49 8.77 -4.17
CA ILE A 77 2.77 8.28 -2.81
C ILE A 77 1.55 8.42 -1.92
N ARG A 78 0.83 9.55 -1.96
CA ARG A 78 -0.37 9.74 -1.12
C ARG A 78 -1.47 8.75 -1.44
N SER A 79 -1.76 8.54 -2.72
CA SER A 79 -2.73 7.55 -3.15
C SER A 79 -2.33 6.17 -2.66
N ARG A 80 -1.06 5.77 -2.90
CA ARG A 80 -0.60 4.43 -2.52
C ARG A 80 -0.56 4.23 -1.01
N HIS A 81 -0.07 5.19 -0.26
CA HIS A 81 -0.07 5.18 1.20
C HIS A 81 -1.49 5.02 1.76
N LYS A 82 -2.51 5.67 1.17
CA LYS A 82 -3.90 5.47 1.56
C LYS A 82 -4.37 4.03 1.38
N PHE A 83 -4.01 3.39 0.27
CA PHE A 83 -4.32 1.96 0.04
C PHE A 83 -3.58 1.07 1.04
N LEU A 84 -2.27 1.24 1.20
CA LEU A 84 -1.47 0.46 2.15
C LEU A 84 -1.97 0.59 3.59
N LYS A 85 -2.43 1.78 4.00
CA LYS A 85 -3.04 1.99 5.32
C LYS A 85 -4.36 1.24 5.47
N LYS A 86 -5.19 1.18 4.42
CA LYS A 86 -6.42 0.36 4.42
C LYS A 86 -6.08 -1.12 4.56
N ASP A 87 -5.15 -1.63 3.75
CA ASP A 87 -4.74 -3.04 3.78
C ASP A 87 -4.14 -3.42 5.15
N PHE A 88 -3.26 -2.55 5.69
CA PHE A 88 -2.72 -2.72 7.04
C PHE A 88 -3.83 -2.77 8.10
N HIS A 89 -4.82 -1.89 8.02
CA HIS A 89 -5.91 -1.87 8.99
C HIS A 89 -6.73 -3.17 8.98
N VAL A 90 -6.95 -3.76 7.81
CA VAL A 90 -7.59 -5.08 7.69
C VAL A 90 -6.75 -6.16 8.36
N VAL A 91 -5.45 -6.23 8.04
CA VAL A 91 -4.52 -7.21 8.64
C VAL A 91 -4.40 -7.02 10.15
N HIS A 92 -4.37 -5.77 10.61
CA HIS A 92 -4.31 -5.44 12.03
C HIS A 92 -5.59 -5.87 12.77
N LEU A 93 -6.77 -5.69 12.16
CA LEU A 93 -8.03 -6.17 12.73
C LEU A 93 -8.04 -7.70 12.81
N LEU A 94 -7.70 -8.37 11.70
CA LEU A 94 -7.58 -9.83 11.63
C LEU A 94 -6.70 -10.36 12.76
N ARG A 95 -5.49 -9.82 12.89
CA ARG A 95 -4.52 -10.29 13.90
C ARG A 95 -5.00 -10.11 15.35
N ASN A 96 -5.89 -9.16 15.62
CA ASN A 96 -6.37 -8.87 16.97
C ASN A 96 -7.75 -9.49 17.28
N GLN A 97 -8.37 -10.17 16.31
CA GLN A 97 -9.60 -10.92 16.54
C GLN A 97 -9.30 -12.37 16.99
N SER A 98 -10.12 -12.87 17.92
CA SER A 98 -10.15 -14.30 18.27
C SER A 98 -10.64 -15.12 17.07
N GLY A 99 -10.09 -16.31 16.86
CA GLY A 99 -10.41 -17.15 15.69
C GLY A 99 -9.54 -16.85 14.46
N CYS A 100 -8.57 -15.95 14.59
CA CYS A 100 -7.59 -15.65 13.55
C CYS A 100 -6.24 -16.28 13.87
N GLY A 101 -5.82 -17.23 13.05
CA GLY A 101 -4.47 -17.78 13.03
C GLY A 101 -3.66 -17.28 11.84
N ARG A 102 -2.37 -17.56 11.86
CA ARG A 102 -1.47 -17.39 10.71
C ARG A 102 -0.90 -18.75 10.36
N ASP A 103 -1.02 -19.13 9.11
CA ASP A 103 -0.28 -20.28 8.58
C ASP A 103 1.13 -19.80 8.17
N ASP A 104 2.14 -20.28 8.89
CA ASP A 104 3.54 -19.92 8.63
C ASP A 104 4.11 -20.58 7.37
N VAL A 105 3.47 -21.61 6.83
CA VAL A 105 3.91 -22.31 5.61
C VAL A 105 3.41 -21.55 4.38
N THR A 106 2.10 -21.33 4.30
CA THR A 106 1.46 -20.66 3.15
C THR A 106 1.50 -19.14 3.25
N LYS A 107 1.87 -18.60 4.42
CA LYS A 107 1.86 -17.17 4.75
C LYS A 107 0.46 -16.54 4.65
N THR A 108 -0.60 -17.34 4.73
CA THR A 108 -2.00 -16.87 4.71
C THR A 108 -2.57 -16.75 6.12
N ALA A 109 -3.63 -15.93 6.26
CA ALA A 109 -4.44 -15.92 7.46
C ALA A 109 -5.39 -17.12 7.45
N THR A 110 -5.55 -17.79 8.59
CA THR A 110 -6.57 -18.83 8.81
C THR A 110 -7.66 -18.22 9.68
N LEU A 111 -8.91 -18.30 9.25
CA LEU A 111 -10.03 -17.61 9.87
C LEU A 111 -11.19 -18.58 10.01
N ASP A 112 -11.90 -18.49 11.11
CA ASP A 112 -13.22 -19.10 11.22
C ASP A 112 -14.21 -18.40 10.26
N ASP A 113 -15.17 -19.16 9.73
CA ASP A 113 -16.09 -18.67 8.69
C ASP A 113 -16.90 -17.43 9.14
N ASP A 114 -17.31 -17.40 10.40
CA ASP A 114 -18.05 -16.28 11.00
C ASP A 114 -17.19 -15.00 11.10
N VAL A 115 -15.91 -15.15 11.42
CA VAL A 115 -14.93 -14.06 11.44
C VAL A 115 -14.70 -13.51 10.03
N PHE A 116 -14.53 -14.40 9.04
CA PHE A 116 -14.36 -14.01 7.65
C PHE A 116 -15.58 -13.21 7.14
N GLU A 117 -16.80 -13.70 7.37
CA GLU A 117 -18.02 -13.00 6.95
C GLU A 117 -18.14 -11.61 7.57
N ASN A 118 -17.79 -11.46 8.86
CA ASN A 118 -17.86 -10.18 9.55
C ASN A 118 -16.86 -9.18 8.98
N ILE A 119 -15.67 -9.62 8.60
CA ILE A 119 -14.65 -8.75 8.01
C ILE A 119 -15.05 -8.29 6.60
N VAL A 120 -15.59 -9.19 5.78
CA VAL A 120 -16.08 -8.84 4.44
C VAL A 120 -17.21 -7.80 4.51
N LYS A 121 -18.07 -7.86 5.55
CA LYS A 121 -19.10 -6.83 5.79
C LYS A 121 -18.53 -5.46 6.15
N VAL A 122 -17.43 -5.41 6.91
CA VAL A 122 -16.79 -4.15 7.34
C VAL A 122 -15.91 -3.55 6.24
N PHE A 123 -15.26 -4.38 5.43
CA PHE A 123 -14.37 -3.97 4.35
C PHE A 123 -14.82 -4.52 2.99
N PRO A 124 -15.92 -3.99 2.42
CA PRO A 124 -16.30 -4.35 1.06
C PRO A 124 -15.20 -3.88 0.07
N ASN A 125 -14.91 -4.73 -0.90
CA ASN A 125 -13.96 -4.49 -1.99
C ASN A 125 -14.45 -3.41 -2.96
#